data_AF-A0AAX0U9S9-F1
#
_entry.id   AF-A0AAX0U9S9-F1
#
_cell.length_a   1.000
_cell.length_b   1.000
_cell.length_c   1.000
_cell.angle_alpha   90.00
_cell.angle_beta   90.00
_cell.angle_gamma   90.00
#
_symmetry.space_group_name_H-M   'P 1'
#
loop_
_entity.id
_entity.type
_entity.pdbx_description
1 polymer ?
#
loop_
_entity_poly.entity_id
_entity_poly.type
_entity_poly.pdbx_seq_one_letter_code
_entity_poly.pdbx_strand_id
1 'polypeptide(L)'
;MSVMKISFPQDPPPEYCARDLVVAFPALVDGEYVQCAITAEALEDHFGAASLKEDDLLTAFDLHRGKIEHAARRMLDEIGGKPVLLHSGFFRFLYE
;
A
#
# COMPACT_ATOMS: atom_id res chain seq x y z
N MET A 1 -23.85 8.26 -1.76
CA MET A 1 -22.73 7.36 -1.45
C MET A 1 -22.01 7.95 -0.27
N SER A 2 -22.01 7.28 0.88
CA SER A 2 -21.25 7.76 2.03
C SER A 2 -19.77 7.61 1.71
N VAL A 3 -19.01 8.71 1.76
CA VAL A 3 -17.55 8.68 1.60
C VAL A 3 -16.97 8.06 2.87
N MET A 4 -16.22 6.96 2.73
CA MET A 4 -15.55 6.31 3.86
C MET A 4 -14.49 7.24 4.45
N LYS A 5 -14.38 7.33 5.78
CA LYS A 5 -13.30 8.07 6.42
C LYS A 5 -12.05 7.21 6.46
N ILE A 6 -11.18 7.39 5.47
CA ILE A 6 -9.94 6.62 5.32
C ILE A 6 -8.73 7.46 5.74
N SER A 7 -7.97 6.96 6.72
CA SER A 7 -6.70 7.54 7.19
C SER A 7 -5.60 6.47 7.22
N PHE A 8 -4.34 6.87 7.11
CA PHE A 8 -3.20 5.94 7.17
C PHE A 8 -2.30 6.32 8.35
N PRO A 9 -2.41 5.64 9.50
CA PRO A 9 -1.58 5.94 10.65
C PRO A 9 -0.12 5.57 10.38
N GLN A 10 0.79 6.32 11.01
CA GLN A 10 2.23 6.05 10.92
C GLN A 10 2.69 4.92 11.86
N ASP A 11 1.86 4.60 12.85
CA ASP A 11 2.07 3.54 13.83
C ASP A 11 0.87 2.56 13.80
N PRO A 12 1.10 1.23 13.69
CA PRO A 12 2.41 0.60 13.49
C PRO A 12 3.04 0.97 12.12
N PRO A 13 4.39 0.93 12.03
CA PRO A 13 5.10 1.20 10.78
C PRO A 13 4.80 0.12 9.72
N PRO A 14 5.12 0.39 8.43
CA PRO A 14 5.04 -0.64 7.41
C PRO A 14 6.01 -1.80 7.70
N GLU A 15 5.58 -3.03 7.44
CA GLU A 15 6.36 -4.24 7.72
C GLU A 15 6.49 -5.10 6.46
N TYR A 16 7.71 -5.56 6.18
CA TYR A 16 7.94 -6.48 5.08
C TYR A 16 7.66 -7.93 5.49
N CYS A 17 6.79 -8.59 4.73
CA CYS A 17 6.46 -10.00 4.88
C CYS A 17 7.17 -10.82 3.80
N ALA A 18 8.35 -11.36 4.12
CA ALA A 18 9.17 -12.13 3.17
C ALA A 18 8.46 -13.39 2.61
N ARG A 19 7.51 -13.98 3.36
CA ARG A 19 6.73 -15.13 2.92
C ARG A 19 5.82 -14.78 1.74
N ASP A 20 5.18 -13.62 1.81
CA ASP A 20 4.15 -13.17 0.88
C ASP A 20 4.71 -12.14 -0.13
N LEU A 21 5.99 -11.73 0.03
CA LEU A 21 6.69 -10.73 -0.77
C LEU A 21 5.92 -9.41 -0.88
N VAL A 22 5.44 -8.91 0.26
CA VAL A 22 4.66 -7.67 0.36
C VAL A 22 5.17 -6.80 1.50
N VAL A 23 5.00 -5.49 1.35
CA VAL A 23 5.06 -4.53 2.47
C VAL A 23 3.64 -4.26 2.94
N ALA A 24 3.32 -4.68 4.16
CA ALA A 24 2.04 -4.45 4.81
C ALA A 24 2.04 -3.10 5.53
N PHE A 25 0.91 -2.40 5.52
CA PHE A 25 0.75 -1.11 6.19
C PHE A 25 -0.71 -0.92 6.66
N PRO A 26 -0.94 -0.26 7.80
CA PRO A 26 -2.27 -0.07 8.33
C PRO A 26 -3.04 1.04 7.61
N ALA A 27 -4.34 0.84 7.45
CA ALA A 27 -5.32 1.89 7.19
C ALA A 27 -6.38 1.89 8.30
N LEU A 28 -6.95 3.05 8.59
CA LEU A 28 -8.14 3.21 9.41
C LEU A 28 -9.30 3.58 8.49
N VAL A 29 -10.32 2.74 8.43
CA VAL A 29 -11.53 2.94 7.64
C VAL A 29 -12.70 3.03 8.61
N ASP A 30 -13.30 4.22 8.70
CA ASP A 30 -14.41 4.50 9.63
C ASP A 30 -14.13 4.12 11.09
N GLY A 31 -12.85 4.15 11.48
CA GLY A 31 -12.37 3.83 12.83
C GLY A 31 -11.89 2.39 13.01
N GLU A 32 -12.04 1.52 12.01
CA GLU A 32 -11.57 0.13 12.03
C GLU A 32 -10.23 -0.02 11.30
N TYR A 33 -9.32 -0.81 11.87
CA TYR A 33 -8.05 -1.12 11.24
C TYR A 33 -8.26 -2.12 10.09
N VAL A 34 -7.78 -1.74 8.92
CA VAL A 34 -7.78 -2.55 7.70
C VAL A 34 -6.34 -2.70 7.24
N GLN A 35 -5.90 -3.95 7.10
CA GLN A 35 -4.56 -4.23 6.59
C GLN A 35 -4.51 -4.00 5.08
N CYS A 36 -3.62 -3.09 4.66
CA CYS A 36 -3.26 -2.89 3.27
C CYS A 36 -1.89 -3.53 3.02
N ALA A 37 -1.63 -3.91 1.78
CA ALA A 37 -0.33 -4.42 1.36
C ALA A 37 0.01 -3.95 -0.05
N ILE A 38 1.30 -3.79 -0.32
CA ILE A 38 1.84 -3.59 -1.67
C ILE A 38 2.89 -4.66 -1.97
N THR A 39 2.87 -5.24 -3.18
CA THR A 39 3.84 -6.27 -3.57
C THR A 39 5.24 -5.69 -3.74
N ALA A 40 6.25 -6.50 -3.43
CA ALA A 40 7.66 -6.15 -3.67
C ALA A 40 7.92 -5.86 -5.15
N GLU A 41 7.29 -6.61 -6.05
CA GLU A 41 7.29 -6.36 -7.50
C GLU A 41 6.75 -4.96 -7.84
N ALA A 42 5.66 -4.51 -7.23
CA ALA A 42 5.11 -3.19 -7.50
C ALA A 42 6.07 -2.07 -7.01
N LEU A 43 6.72 -2.30 -5.87
CA LEU A 43 7.72 -1.38 -5.33
C LEU A 43 8.96 -1.27 -6.24
N GLU A 44 9.41 -2.38 -6.82
CA GLU A 44 10.51 -2.41 -7.78
C GLU A 44 10.11 -1.72 -9.10
N ASP A 45 9.01 -2.15 -9.72
CA ASP A 45 8.57 -1.69 -11.05
C ASP A 45 8.19 -0.21 -11.10
N HIS A 46 7.53 0.31 -10.05
CA HIS A 46 6.87 1.63 -10.09
C HIS A 46 7.40 2.63 -9.07
N PHE A 47 8.04 2.16 -8.00
CA PHE A 47 8.50 3.00 -6.90
C PHE A 47 10.02 2.98 -6.70
N GLY A 48 10.74 2.32 -7.60
CA GLY A 48 12.20 2.38 -7.67
C GLY A 48 12.91 1.67 -6.53
N ALA A 49 12.32 0.62 -5.94
CA ALA A 49 13.06 -0.25 -5.04
C ALA A 49 14.27 -0.85 -5.77
N ALA A 50 15.47 -0.70 -5.20
CA ALA A 50 16.70 -1.13 -5.86
C ALA A 50 16.86 -2.65 -5.90
N SER A 51 16.15 -3.38 -5.04
CA SER A 51 16.15 -4.84 -4.92
C SER A 51 14.95 -5.31 -4.09
N LEU A 52 14.68 -6.62 -4.10
CA LEU A 52 13.68 -7.26 -3.23
C LEU A 52 14.14 -7.46 -1.77
N LYS A 53 15.14 -6.70 -1.31
CA LYS A 53 15.59 -6.71 0.08
C LYS A 53 14.68 -5.82 0.91
N GLU A 54 14.45 -6.22 2.16
CA GLU A 54 13.59 -5.49 3.09
C GLU A 54 13.90 -3.99 3.15
N ASP A 55 15.17 -3.62 3.33
CA ASP A 55 15.60 -2.22 3.49
C ASP A 55 15.30 -1.38 2.23
N ASP A 56 15.57 -1.94 1.03
CA ASP A 56 15.29 -1.30 -0.24
C ASP A 56 13.78 -1.12 -0.47
N LEU A 57 12.97 -2.12 -0.08
CA LEU A 57 11.51 -2.10 -0.20
C LEU A 57 10.85 -1.11 0.77
N LEU A 58 11.27 -1.11 2.03
CA LEU A 58 10.77 -0.17 3.04
C LEU A 58 11.19 1.26 2.72
N THR A 59 12.41 1.47 2.21
CA THR A 59 12.88 2.78 1.73
C THR A 59 12.04 3.27 0.54
N ALA A 60 11.79 2.41 -0.46
CA ALA A 60 10.94 2.77 -1.59
C ALA A 60 9.51 3.09 -1.17
N PHE A 61 8.96 2.32 -0.23
CA PHE A 61 7.65 2.57 0.36
C PHE A 61 7.60 3.94 1.04
N ASP A 62 8.55 4.27 1.92
CA ASP A 62 8.56 5.52 2.67
C ASP A 62 8.67 6.74 1.74
N LEU A 63 9.61 6.70 0.78
CA LEU A 63 9.82 7.76 -0.22
C LEU A 63 8.57 8.04 -1.06
N HIS A 64 7.74 7.03 -1.29
CA HIS A 64 6.54 7.13 -2.13
C HIS A 64 5.23 6.90 -1.35
N ARG A 65 5.27 6.99 -0.01
CA ARG A 65 4.17 6.62 0.87
C ARG A 65 2.86 7.31 0.49
N GLY A 66 2.90 8.62 0.20
CA GLY A 66 1.70 9.36 -0.21
C GLY A 66 1.03 8.85 -1.49
N LYS A 67 1.81 8.39 -2.48
CA LYS A 67 1.30 7.80 -3.73
C LYS A 67 0.66 6.42 -3.47
N ILE A 68 1.31 5.61 -2.65
CA ILE A 68 0.84 4.27 -2.27
C ILE A 68 -0.45 4.37 -1.43
N GLU A 69 -0.50 5.28 -0.46
CA GLU A 69 -1.69 5.56 0.34
C GLU A 69 -2.85 6.12 -0.49
N HIS A 70 -2.57 6.95 -1.49
CA HIS A 70 -3.60 7.42 -2.43
C HIS A 70 -4.20 6.27 -3.24
N ALA A 71 -3.35 5.38 -3.75
CA ALA A 71 -3.75 4.14 -4.42
C ALA A 71 -4.60 3.23 -3.51
N ALA A 72 -4.14 2.99 -2.28
CA ALA A 72 -4.86 2.21 -1.28
C ALA A 72 -6.23 2.84 -0.96
N ARG A 73 -6.30 4.17 -0.78
CA ARG A 73 -7.55 4.87 -0.48
C ARG A 73 -8.59 4.67 -1.57
N ARG A 74 -8.18 4.78 -2.85
CA ARG A 74 -9.07 4.53 -3.98
C ARG A 74 -9.62 3.12 -3.94
N MET A 75 -8.75 2.12 -3.75
CA MET A 75 -9.16 0.73 -3.67
C MET A 75 -10.09 0.45 -2.50
N LEU A 76 -9.78 0.99 -1.31
CA LEU A 76 -10.62 0.84 -0.12
C LEU A 76 -12.02 1.42 -0.35
N ASP A 77 -12.13 2.58 -1.00
CA ASP A 77 -13.43 3.17 -1.36
C ASP A 77 -14.20 2.27 -2.35
N GLU A 78 -13.51 1.74 -3.37
CA GLU A 78 -14.11 0.88 -4.40
C GLU A 78 -14.60 -0.48 -3.86
N ILE A 79 -13.84 -1.10 -2.95
CA ILE A 79 -14.17 -2.45 -2.44
C ILE A 79 -14.90 -2.44 -1.09
N GLY A 80 -15.24 -1.25 -0.58
CA GLY A 80 -15.99 -1.07 0.66
C GLY A 80 -15.19 -1.41 1.91
N GLY A 81 -13.97 -0.87 2.02
CA GLY A 81 -13.14 -0.94 3.24
C GLY A 81 -12.52 -2.30 3.52
N LYS A 82 -12.54 -3.24 2.55
CA LYS A 82 -11.90 -4.55 2.71
C LYS A 82 -10.38 -4.46 2.56
N PRO A 83 -9.61 -5.45 3.07
CA PRO A 83 -8.17 -5.50 2.86
C PRO A 83 -7.79 -5.39 1.38
N VAL A 84 -6.79 -4.56 1.09
CA VAL A 84 -6.31 -4.30 -0.28
C VAL A 84 -4.90 -4.85 -0.48
N LEU A 85 -4.66 -5.42 -1.66
CA LEU A 85 -3.33 -5.76 -2.14
C LEU A 85 -3.06 -4.98 -3.42
N LEU A 86 -2.12 -4.06 -3.35
CA LEU A 86 -1.64 -3.27 -4.48
C LEU A 86 -0.52 -4.05 -5.19
N HIS A 87 -0.75 -4.46 -6.43
CA HIS A 87 0.23 -5.20 -7.24
C HIS A 87 0.62 -4.39 -8.49
N SER A 88 1.69 -4.78 -9.21
CA SER A 88 2.24 -3.99 -10.34
C SER A 88 1.17 -3.69 -11.42
N GLY A 89 0.29 -4.66 -11.68
CA GLY A 89 -0.85 -4.49 -12.60
C GLY A 89 -1.84 -3.38 -12.21
N PHE A 90 -1.99 -3.07 -10.93
CA PHE A 90 -2.81 -1.95 -10.48
C PHE A 90 -2.21 -0.60 -10.90
N PHE A 91 -0.90 -0.45 -10.76
CA PHE A 91 -0.18 0.79 -11.07
C PHE A 91 -0.02 1.02 -12.58
N ARG A 92 -0.06 -0.04 -13.38
CA ARG A 92 0.09 0.04 -14.85
C ARG A 92 -0.97 0.92 -15.53
N PHE A 93 -2.17 1.06 -14.95
CA PHE A 93 -3.29 1.76 -15.58
C PHE A 93 -3.73 3.05 -14.85
N LEU A 94 -3.11 3.38 -13.71
CA LEU A 94 -3.57 4.47 -12.83
C LEU A 94 -2.60 5.65 -12.74
N TYR A 95 -1.44 5.56 -13.39
CA TYR A 95 -0.41 6.60 -13.42
C TYR A 95 -0.01 7.01 -14.86
N GLU A 96 -0.99 7.12 -15.76
CA GLU A 96 -0.84 7.83 -17.04
C GLU A 96 -1.14 9.34 -16.88
#